data_AF-A0A7C3V0I3-F1
#
_entry.id   AF-A0A7C3V0I3-F1
#
_cell.length_a   1.000
_cell.length_b   1.000
_cell.length_c   1.000
_cell.angle_alpha   90.00
_cell.angle_beta   90.00
_cell.angle_gamma   90.00
#
_symmetry.space_group_name_H-M   'P 1'
#
loop_
_entity.id
_entity.type
_entity.pdbx_description
1 polymer ?
#
loop_
_entity_poly.entity_id
_entity_poly.type
_entity_poly.pdbx_seq_one_letter_code
_entity_poly.pdbx_strand_id
1 'polypeptide(L)'
;MGGSQQEKQTFYIIKDKIDSIGFISRFQKFSCKSFIIKKEKLIIKKNGKEISIKCAGIGFSNNTYPNTTSGEIILLNNNATHLPQKVRGKIIICTKSTRSKMYADFLEKGAQGFIEISDPGCGIRSTQLKGEYIDLPNNIPGVSVSYNNGITITKMLPAQATIILHQVIQFSESMNLIVNINGHSMPDEKIIIGAHVDTVQNTKGACDNGSGVVTLLEILRRLRNFKSDRSLIFIWFGCEEYGWKGSSYFMSQCDTISEIKLMINLDSLGGYI
;
A
#
# COMPACT_ATOMS: atom_id res chain seq x y z
N MET A 1 9.75 1.15 -0.04
CA MET A 1 8.89 0.93 -1.21
C MET A 1 9.25 -0.38 -1.86
N GLY A 2 8.26 -1.18 -2.20
CA GLY A 2 8.45 -2.46 -2.88
C GLY A 2 9.28 -2.32 -4.16
N GLY A 3 10.21 -3.25 -4.40
CA GLY A 3 11.09 -3.30 -5.56
C GLY A 3 12.15 -2.19 -5.64
N SER A 4 12.27 -1.31 -4.64
CA SER A 4 13.29 -0.27 -4.61
C SER A 4 14.66 -0.82 -4.17
N GLN A 5 15.73 -0.08 -4.47
CA GLN A 5 17.09 -0.45 -4.01
C GLN A 5 17.17 -0.50 -2.48
N GLN A 6 16.45 0.37 -1.79
CA GLN A 6 16.39 0.38 -0.32
C GLN A 6 15.69 -0.86 0.22
N GLU A 7 14.61 -1.34 -0.40
CA GLU A 7 13.99 -2.62 0.01
C GLU A 7 14.99 -3.76 -0.11
N LYS A 8 15.72 -3.84 -1.23
CA LYS A 8 16.77 -4.86 -1.43
C LYS A 8 17.84 -4.76 -0.35
N GLN A 9 18.34 -3.58 -0.05
CA GLN A 9 19.33 -3.36 1.02
C GLN A 9 18.79 -3.83 2.38
N THR A 10 17.54 -3.52 2.71
CA THR A 10 16.91 -3.97 3.95
C THR A 10 16.84 -5.50 4.04
N PHE A 11 16.50 -6.19 2.95
CA PHE A 11 16.52 -7.65 2.88
C PHE A 11 17.89 -8.26 3.17
N TYR A 12 18.97 -7.66 2.65
CA TYR A 12 20.33 -8.09 2.96
C TYR A 12 20.70 -7.84 4.42
N ILE A 13 20.31 -6.71 5.00
CA ILE A 13 20.52 -6.43 6.44
C ILE A 13 19.80 -7.46 7.32
N ILE A 14 18.55 -7.81 6.98
CA ILE A 14 17.78 -8.83 7.70
C ILE A 14 18.48 -10.18 7.56
N LYS A 15 18.92 -10.55 6.36
CA LYS A 15 19.68 -11.78 6.12
C LYS A 15 20.95 -11.85 6.96
N ASP A 16 21.77 -10.81 6.97
CA ASP A 16 23.00 -10.76 7.77
C ASP A 16 22.68 -10.96 9.27
N LYS A 17 21.56 -10.39 9.74
CA LYS A 17 21.12 -10.57 11.12
C LYS A 17 20.71 -12.01 11.41
N ILE A 18 19.97 -12.65 10.52
CA ILE A 18 19.57 -14.07 10.63
C ILE A 18 20.81 -14.98 10.63
N ASP A 19 21.73 -14.73 9.71
CA ASP A 19 22.97 -15.52 9.58
C ASP A 19 23.83 -15.37 10.86
N SER A 20 23.90 -14.16 11.45
CA SER A 20 24.64 -13.90 12.71
C SER A 20 24.08 -14.66 13.93
N ILE A 21 22.81 -15.05 13.91
CA ILE A 21 22.17 -15.82 14.99
C ILE A 21 22.13 -17.33 14.70
N GLY A 22 22.74 -17.77 13.60
CA GLY A 22 22.98 -19.18 13.28
C GLY A 22 21.85 -19.88 12.51
N PHE A 23 20.93 -19.12 11.92
CA PHE A 23 19.90 -19.68 11.03
C PHE A 23 20.29 -19.50 9.56
N ILE A 24 19.81 -20.40 8.70
CA ILE A 24 20.00 -20.30 7.25
C ILE A 24 18.73 -19.71 6.64
N SER A 25 18.91 -18.62 5.89
CA SER A 25 17.84 -17.95 5.15
C SER A 25 18.04 -18.08 3.64
N ARG A 26 16.93 -18.15 2.90
CA ARG A 26 16.92 -18.14 1.42
C ARG A 26 16.07 -17.00 0.87
N PHE A 27 16.55 -16.39 -0.22
CA PHE A 27 15.73 -15.46 -1.00
C PHE A 27 14.78 -16.22 -1.93
N GLN A 28 13.56 -15.72 -2.04
CA GLN A 28 12.60 -16.08 -3.08
C GLN A 28 12.27 -14.81 -3.86
N LYS A 29 12.87 -14.64 -5.03
CA LYS A 29 12.74 -13.43 -5.86
C LYS A 29 11.51 -13.48 -6.76
N PHE A 30 10.89 -12.34 -7.01
CA PHE A 30 9.74 -12.22 -7.90
C PHE A 30 9.66 -10.83 -8.54
N SER A 31 8.94 -10.73 -9.66
CA SER A 31 8.65 -9.46 -10.30
C SER A 31 7.42 -8.80 -9.66
N CYS A 32 7.53 -7.50 -9.40
CA CYS A 32 6.52 -6.72 -8.70
C CYS A 32 6.24 -5.43 -9.49
N LYS A 33 4.97 -5.20 -9.82
CA LYS A 33 4.50 -3.97 -10.45
C LYS A 33 4.62 -2.83 -9.44
N SER A 34 5.29 -1.75 -9.81
CA SER A 34 5.48 -0.54 -9.01
C SER A 34 5.18 0.70 -9.86
N PHE A 35 5.19 1.88 -9.23
CA PHE A 35 4.98 3.15 -9.92
C PHE A 35 5.97 4.21 -9.43
N ILE A 36 6.25 5.19 -10.30
CA ILE A 36 6.99 6.40 -9.94
C ILE A 36 6.13 7.60 -10.35
N ILE A 37 5.76 8.44 -9.38
CA ILE A 37 5.13 9.73 -9.67
C ILE A 37 6.19 10.69 -10.25
N LYS A 38 5.98 11.13 -11.50
CA LYS A 38 6.84 12.09 -12.22
C LYS A 38 6.34 13.52 -12.10
N LYS A 39 5.02 13.70 -12.00
CA LYS A 39 4.38 15.01 -11.86
C LYS A 39 3.06 14.87 -11.11
N GLU A 40 2.83 15.78 -10.18
CA GLU A 40 1.58 15.90 -9.43
C GLU A 40 1.26 17.38 -9.22
N LYS A 41 0.00 17.77 -9.41
CA LYS A 41 -0.49 19.11 -9.08
C LYS A 41 -2.00 19.07 -8.89
N LEU A 42 -2.47 19.81 -7.89
CA LEU A 42 -3.89 20.08 -7.68
C LEU A 42 -4.12 21.60 -7.71
N ILE A 43 -5.06 22.04 -8.55
CA ILE A 43 -5.47 23.45 -8.64
C ILE A 43 -6.97 23.51 -8.35
N ILE A 44 -7.37 24.45 -7.49
CA ILE A 44 -8.77 24.74 -7.20
C ILE A 44 -9.13 26.12 -7.74
N LYS A 45 -10.22 26.21 -8.49
CA LYS A 45 -10.70 27.44 -9.11
C LYS A 45 -12.09 27.81 -8.58
N LYS A 46 -12.23 29.05 -8.11
CA LYS A 46 -13.52 29.65 -7.72
C LYS A 46 -13.57 31.09 -8.20
N ASN A 47 -14.65 31.49 -8.87
CA ASN A 47 -14.89 32.87 -9.33
C ASN A 47 -13.68 33.50 -10.06
N GLY A 48 -13.04 32.73 -10.95
CA GLY A 48 -11.87 33.17 -11.70
C GLY A 48 -10.53 33.13 -10.95
N LYS A 49 -10.53 32.96 -9.61
CA LYS A 49 -9.31 32.83 -8.80
C LYS A 49 -8.87 31.37 -8.71
N GLU A 50 -7.58 31.14 -8.95
CA GLU A 50 -6.95 29.82 -8.87
C GLU A 50 -5.99 29.73 -7.68
N ILE A 51 -6.02 28.60 -6.97
CA ILE A 51 -5.13 28.31 -5.85
C ILE A 51 -4.50 26.94 -6.06
N SER A 52 -3.18 26.87 -5.99
CA SER A 52 -2.45 25.60 -6.01
C SER A 52 -2.51 24.97 -4.61
N ILE A 53 -2.98 23.74 -4.52
CA ILE A 53 -3.05 22.98 -3.27
C ILE A 53 -1.93 21.93 -3.26
N LYS A 54 -1.17 21.87 -2.18
CA LYS A 54 -0.17 20.81 -1.99
C LYS A 54 -0.89 19.46 -1.88
N CYS A 55 -0.49 18.50 -2.70
CA CYS A 55 -1.07 17.17 -2.80
C CYS A 55 0.02 16.11 -2.99
N ALA A 56 -0.36 14.83 -2.93
CA ALA A 56 0.44 13.71 -3.41
C ALA A 56 -0.39 12.87 -4.40
N GLY A 57 0.23 12.35 -5.45
CA GLY A 57 -0.40 11.47 -6.43
C GLY A 57 -0.77 10.13 -5.82
N ILE A 58 -1.93 9.60 -6.22
CA ILE A 58 -2.34 8.25 -5.85
C ILE A 58 -1.74 7.27 -6.86
N GLY A 59 -0.86 6.39 -6.39
CA GLY A 59 -0.23 5.35 -7.20
C GLY A 59 -1.23 4.40 -7.86
N PHE A 60 -0.87 3.89 -9.04
CA PHE A 60 -1.72 3.05 -9.90
C PHE A 60 -3.04 3.69 -10.36
N SER A 61 -3.38 4.90 -9.87
CA SER A 61 -4.42 5.72 -10.48
C SER A 61 -3.96 6.19 -11.87
N ASN A 62 -4.89 6.58 -12.73
CA ASN A 62 -4.53 6.83 -14.13
C ASN A 62 -3.81 8.17 -14.31
N ASN A 63 -3.07 8.30 -15.40
CA ASN A 63 -2.53 9.58 -15.82
C ASN A 63 -3.64 10.50 -16.32
N THR A 64 -3.45 11.81 -16.20
CA THR A 64 -4.39 12.80 -16.72
C THR A 64 -4.24 12.96 -18.24
N TYR A 65 -5.32 12.77 -19.01
CA TYR A 65 -5.32 12.90 -20.48
C TYR A 65 -5.87 14.25 -20.97
N PRO A 66 -5.31 14.90 -22.01
CA PRO A 66 -3.97 14.69 -22.57
C PRO A 66 -2.88 15.28 -21.65
N ASN A 67 -3.24 16.07 -20.64
CA ASN A 67 -2.32 16.61 -19.63
C ASN A 67 -2.99 16.94 -18.28
N THR A 68 -4.31 17.08 -18.23
CA THR A 68 -5.05 17.53 -17.05
C THR A 68 -6.44 16.92 -17.03
N THR A 69 -6.98 16.70 -15.83
CA THR A 69 -8.39 16.33 -15.64
C THR A 69 -9.06 17.37 -14.77
N SER A 70 -10.14 17.97 -15.28
CA SER A 70 -10.83 19.06 -14.59
C SER A 70 -12.32 18.82 -14.52
N GLY A 71 -12.94 19.26 -13.43
CA GLY A 71 -14.38 19.14 -13.24
C GLY A 71 -14.86 19.90 -12.02
N GLU A 72 -16.18 20.11 -11.94
CA GLU A 72 -16.81 20.60 -10.72
C GLU A 72 -16.62 19.60 -9.59
N ILE A 73 -16.37 20.12 -8.40
CA ILE A 73 -16.11 19.32 -7.21
C ILE A 73 -17.42 18.90 -6.55
N ILE A 74 -17.56 17.60 -6.29
CA ILE A 74 -18.62 17.04 -5.46
C ILE A 74 -17.98 16.50 -4.17
N LEU A 75 -18.38 17.06 -3.04
CA LEU A 75 -18.00 16.54 -1.73
C LEU A 75 -18.90 15.36 -1.36
N LEU A 76 -18.29 14.20 -1.10
CA LEU A 76 -19.00 13.07 -0.52
C LEU A 76 -18.82 13.05 0.98
N ASN A 77 -19.96 12.94 1.65
CA ASN A 77 -19.96 12.56 3.05
C ASN A 77 -19.81 11.04 3.13
N ASN A 78 -18.82 10.56 3.88
CA ASN A 78 -18.39 9.15 3.90
C ASN A 78 -19.44 8.14 4.42
N ASN A 79 -20.57 8.61 4.92
CA ASN A 79 -21.70 7.74 5.29
C ASN A 79 -22.56 7.34 4.07
N ALA A 80 -22.32 7.93 2.89
CA ALA A 80 -23.00 7.55 1.67
C ALA A 80 -22.39 6.23 1.14
N THR A 81 -23.17 5.15 1.21
CA THR A 81 -22.85 3.86 0.56
C THR A 81 -23.00 3.90 -0.95
N HIS A 82 -23.67 4.93 -1.48
CA HIS A 82 -23.87 5.16 -2.90
C HIS A 82 -23.70 6.63 -3.25
N LEU A 83 -23.01 6.89 -4.35
CA LEU A 83 -22.94 8.22 -4.96
C LEU A 83 -24.30 8.65 -5.50
N PRO A 84 -24.72 9.92 -5.32
CA PRO A 84 -25.88 10.46 -6.03
C PRO A 84 -25.65 10.42 -7.56
N GLN A 85 -26.72 10.28 -8.35
CA GLN A 85 -26.67 10.06 -9.83
C GLN A 85 -25.90 11.13 -10.64
N LYS A 86 -25.52 12.28 -10.05
CA LYS A 86 -24.96 13.43 -10.77
C LYS A 86 -23.43 13.59 -10.63
N VAL A 87 -22.67 12.48 -10.71
CA VAL A 87 -21.18 12.50 -10.61
C VAL A 87 -20.45 12.39 -11.94
N ARG A 88 -21.17 12.15 -13.06
CA ARG A 88 -20.56 12.06 -14.39
C ARG A 88 -19.82 13.35 -14.74
N GLY A 89 -18.54 13.25 -15.10
CA GLY A 89 -17.72 14.41 -15.45
C GLY A 89 -17.25 15.26 -14.26
N LYS A 90 -17.42 14.78 -13.02
CA LYS A 90 -17.07 15.52 -11.80
C LYS A 90 -15.78 15.03 -11.17
N ILE A 91 -15.20 15.86 -10.32
CA ILE A 91 -14.11 15.49 -9.42
C ILE A 91 -14.69 15.23 -8.04
N ILE A 92 -14.38 14.08 -7.46
CA ILE A 92 -14.95 13.63 -6.20
C ILE A 92 -14.00 13.92 -5.04
N ILE A 93 -14.48 14.54 -3.96
CA ILE A 93 -13.73 14.62 -2.69
C ILE A 93 -14.23 13.56 -1.72
N CYS A 94 -13.30 12.75 -1.21
CA CYS A 94 -13.53 11.76 -0.17
C CYS A 94 -12.92 12.27 1.14
N THR A 95 -13.67 12.18 2.24
CA THR A 95 -13.18 12.62 3.56
C THR A 95 -12.31 11.58 4.28
N LYS A 96 -12.11 10.41 3.67
CA LYS A 96 -11.22 9.29 4.08
C LYS A 96 -10.74 8.55 2.82
N SER A 97 -9.77 7.63 2.99
CA SER A 97 -9.28 6.79 1.89
C SER A 97 -10.38 6.00 1.20
N THR A 98 -10.31 5.93 -0.12
CA THR A 98 -11.33 5.30 -0.95
C THR A 98 -11.26 3.78 -0.81
N ARG A 99 -12.35 3.18 -0.31
CA ARG A 99 -12.51 1.72 -0.26
C ARG A 99 -12.91 1.18 -1.64
N SER A 100 -12.57 -0.08 -1.92
CA SER A 100 -12.88 -0.79 -3.18
C SER A 100 -14.28 -0.51 -3.74
N LYS A 101 -15.33 -0.74 -2.94
CA LYS A 101 -16.72 -0.52 -3.36
C LYS A 101 -17.02 0.93 -3.76
N MET A 102 -16.46 1.90 -3.04
CA MET A 102 -16.65 3.33 -3.33
C MET A 102 -15.93 3.71 -4.62
N TYR A 103 -14.74 3.17 -4.86
CA TYR A 103 -14.00 3.42 -6.09
C TYR A 103 -14.68 2.81 -7.32
N ALA A 104 -15.21 1.59 -7.21
CA ALA A 104 -16.05 0.99 -8.26
C ALA A 104 -17.24 1.89 -8.62
N ASP A 105 -17.91 2.45 -7.60
CA ASP A 105 -19.00 3.41 -7.74
C ASP A 105 -18.56 4.68 -8.52
N PHE A 106 -17.33 5.19 -8.32
CA PHE A 106 -16.78 6.32 -9.08
C PHE A 106 -16.68 5.99 -10.58
N LEU A 107 -16.17 4.81 -10.89
CA LEU A 107 -15.99 4.35 -12.27
C LEU A 107 -17.35 4.15 -12.95
N GLU A 108 -18.27 3.43 -12.33
CA GLU A 108 -19.60 3.13 -12.87
C GLU A 108 -20.38 4.40 -13.21
N LYS A 109 -20.31 5.42 -12.34
CA LYS A 109 -21.06 6.66 -12.51
C LYS A 109 -20.30 7.74 -13.28
N GLY A 110 -19.11 7.42 -13.80
CA GLY A 110 -18.35 8.26 -14.73
C GLY A 110 -17.71 9.50 -14.09
N ALA A 111 -17.27 9.40 -12.83
CA ALA A 111 -16.38 10.40 -12.25
C ALA A 111 -15.10 10.50 -13.10
N GLN A 112 -14.49 11.69 -13.16
CA GLN A 112 -13.28 11.91 -13.97
C GLN A 112 -12.00 11.92 -13.13
N GLY A 113 -12.10 12.10 -11.82
CA GLY A 113 -10.97 12.07 -10.90
C GLY A 113 -11.44 12.20 -9.47
N PHE A 114 -10.52 12.02 -8.53
CA PHE A 114 -10.85 12.04 -7.12
C PHE A 114 -9.73 12.63 -6.25
N ILE A 115 -10.12 13.11 -5.08
CA ILE A 115 -9.26 13.74 -4.08
C ILE A 115 -9.54 13.07 -2.74
N GLU A 116 -8.52 12.47 -2.12
CA GLU A 116 -8.61 11.91 -0.77
C GLU A 116 -8.13 12.93 0.26
N ILE A 117 -8.93 13.19 1.29
CA ILE A 117 -8.52 13.98 2.44
C ILE A 117 -7.92 13.04 3.50
N SER A 118 -6.70 13.33 3.93
CA SER A 118 -6.03 12.61 5.02
C SER A 118 -6.70 12.87 6.36
N ASP A 119 -6.58 11.94 7.31
CA ASP A 119 -7.14 12.08 8.65
C ASP A 119 -6.56 13.29 9.42
N PRO A 120 -7.29 13.88 10.38
CA PRO A 120 -6.76 14.92 11.26
C PRO A 120 -5.45 14.51 11.93
N GLY A 121 -4.50 15.44 12.03
CA GLY A 121 -3.17 15.19 12.61
C GLY A 121 -2.20 14.43 11.70
N CYS A 122 -2.66 13.88 10.57
CA CYS A 122 -1.79 13.27 9.58
C CYS A 122 -1.28 14.30 8.54
N GLY A 123 -0.06 14.08 8.05
CA GLY A 123 0.44 14.73 6.84
C GLY A 123 -0.30 14.25 5.59
N ILE A 124 0.15 14.69 4.41
CA ILE A 124 -0.37 14.20 3.13
C ILE A 124 0.03 12.73 2.96
N ARG A 125 -0.94 11.81 2.88
CA ARG A 125 -0.66 10.39 2.70
C ARG A 125 -0.29 10.08 1.25
N SER A 126 0.90 9.51 1.03
CA SER A 126 1.25 8.95 -0.27
C SER A 126 0.66 7.53 -0.35
N THR A 127 -0.43 7.39 -1.10
CA THR A 127 -1.23 6.15 -1.18
C THR A 127 -1.32 5.68 -2.64
N GLN A 128 -2.06 4.61 -2.85
CA GLN A 128 -2.26 3.98 -4.15
C GLN A 128 -3.59 3.23 -4.19
N LEU A 129 -4.03 2.87 -5.39
CA LEU A 129 -5.11 1.91 -5.56
C LEU A 129 -4.68 0.53 -5.03
N LYS A 130 -5.66 -0.24 -4.55
CA LYS A 130 -5.44 -1.54 -3.88
C LYS A 130 -6.18 -2.65 -4.63
N GLY A 131 -5.71 -3.89 -4.48
CA GLY A 131 -6.39 -5.08 -5.02
C GLY A 131 -6.57 -5.04 -6.54
N GLU A 132 -7.75 -5.48 -7.00
CA GLU A 132 -8.11 -5.57 -8.42
C GLU A 132 -7.99 -4.24 -9.19
N TYR A 133 -8.12 -3.09 -8.50
CA TYR A 133 -8.06 -1.77 -9.13
C TYR A 133 -6.63 -1.38 -9.58
N ILE A 134 -5.58 -2.06 -9.12
CA ILE A 134 -4.19 -1.81 -9.57
C ILE A 134 -4.01 -2.10 -11.07
N ASP A 135 -4.78 -3.04 -11.60
CA ASP A 135 -4.64 -3.54 -12.97
C ASP A 135 -5.81 -3.14 -13.89
N LEU A 136 -6.74 -2.31 -13.41
CA LEU A 136 -7.84 -1.83 -14.22
C LEU A 136 -7.39 -0.82 -15.30
N PRO A 137 -7.73 -1.04 -16.58
CA PRO A 137 -7.28 -0.18 -17.68
C PRO A 137 -7.97 1.19 -17.69
N ASN A 138 -9.13 1.32 -17.06
CA ASN A 138 -9.99 2.50 -17.08
C ASN A 138 -10.00 3.26 -15.75
N ASN A 139 -8.92 3.17 -14.97
CA ASN A 139 -8.78 3.98 -13.76
C ASN A 139 -8.91 5.48 -14.05
N ILE A 140 -9.19 6.24 -13.00
CA ILE A 140 -9.25 7.71 -13.02
C ILE A 140 -8.10 8.30 -12.19
N PRO A 141 -7.58 9.50 -12.51
CA PRO A 141 -6.52 10.14 -11.73
C PRO A 141 -6.98 10.50 -10.31
N GLY A 142 -6.12 10.22 -9.34
CA GLY A 142 -6.35 10.50 -7.94
C GLY A 142 -5.21 11.27 -7.29
N VAL A 143 -5.53 12.18 -6.37
CA VAL A 143 -4.56 12.84 -5.49
C VAL A 143 -5.03 12.81 -4.05
N SER A 144 -4.11 12.87 -3.09
CA SER A 144 -4.41 13.06 -1.67
C SER A 144 -4.00 14.46 -1.22
N VAL A 145 -4.68 14.97 -0.20
CA VAL A 145 -4.36 16.24 0.46
C VAL A 145 -4.36 16.08 1.98
N SER A 146 -3.74 17.02 2.70
CA SER A 146 -3.82 17.05 4.16
C SER A 146 -5.24 17.41 4.61
N TYR A 147 -5.57 17.09 5.86
CA TYR A 147 -6.85 17.46 6.46
C TYR A 147 -7.15 18.96 6.31
N ASN A 148 -6.18 19.81 6.68
CA ASN A 148 -6.32 21.27 6.61
C ASN A 148 -6.54 21.76 5.16
N ASN A 149 -5.86 21.18 4.18
CA ASN A 149 -6.11 21.49 2.78
C ASN A 149 -7.52 21.06 2.37
N GLY A 150 -7.99 19.88 2.81
CA GLY A 150 -9.36 19.42 2.61
C GLY A 150 -10.41 20.41 3.14
N ILE A 151 -10.19 20.96 4.34
CA ILE A 151 -11.06 22.01 4.91
C ILE A 151 -11.04 23.28 4.05
N THR A 152 -9.86 23.72 3.59
CA THR A 152 -9.74 24.88 2.69
C THR A 152 -10.54 24.66 1.40
N ILE A 153 -10.40 23.50 0.75
CA ILE A 153 -11.13 23.19 -0.49
C ILE A 153 -12.64 23.19 -0.21
N THR A 154 -13.08 22.59 0.90
CA THR A 154 -14.50 22.48 1.26
C THR A 154 -15.14 23.85 1.47
N LYS A 155 -14.43 24.80 2.12
CA LYS A 155 -14.88 26.20 2.27
C LYS A 155 -14.97 26.95 0.94
N MET A 156 -14.25 26.48 -0.09
CA MET A 156 -14.31 27.06 -1.42
C MET A 156 -15.47 26.51 -2.27
N LEU A 157 -16.23 25.51 -1.84
CA LEU A 157 -17.34 25.01 -2.65
C LEU A 157 -18.46 26.05 -2.86
N PRO A 158 -19.19 26.02 -3.98
CA PRO A 158 -18.89 25.24 -5.20
C PRO A 158 -17.61 25.77 -5.89
N ALA A 159 -16.80 24.84 -6.42
CA ALA A 159 -15.53 25.14 -7.09
C ALA A 159 -15.21 24.07 -8.15
N GLN A 160 -14.24 24.37 -9.02
CA GLN A 160 -13.65 23.41 -9.96
C GLN A 160 -12.29 22.94 -9.45
N ALA A 161 -11.97 21.67 -9.67
CA ALA A 161 -10.64 21.12 -9.47
C ALA A 161 -10.01 20.83 -10.82
N THR A 162 -8.69 20.98 -10.89
CA THR A 162 -7.84 20.47 -11.98
C THR A 162 -6.73 19.64 -11.37
N ILE A 163 -6.69 18.36 -11.74
CA ILE A 163 -5.66 17.40 -11.37
C ILE A 163 -4.67 17.30 -12.53
N ILE A 164 -3.38 17.29 -12.21
CA ILE A 164 -2.29 16.93 -13.11
C ILE A 164 -1.57 15.76 -12.45
N LEU A 165 -1.56 14.61 -13.11
CA LEU A 165 -0.88 13.43 -12.59
C LEU A 165 -0.20 12.71 -13.75
N HIS A 166 1.11 12.54 -13.60
CA HIS A 166 1.92 11.70 -14.48
C HIS A 166 2.73 10.74 -13.63
N GLN A 167 2.49 9.45 -13.83
CA GLN A 167 3.20 8.34 -13.23
C GLN A 167 3.66 7.36 -14.30
N VAL A 168 4.80 6.72 -14.04
CA VAL A 168 5.36 5.64 -14.85
C VAL A 168 5.16 4.35 -14.09
N ILE A 169 4.44 3.41 -14.70
CA ILE A 169 4.33 2.04 -14.21
C ILE A 169 5.57 1.27 -14.68
N GLN A 170 6.17 0.53 -13.77
CA GLN A 170 7.34 -0.28 -14.07
C GLN A 170 7.26 -1.62 -13.33
N PHE A 171 8.00 -2.60 -13.82
CA PHE A 171 8.22 -3.85 -13.10
C PHE A 171 9.60 -3.80 -12.47
N SER A 172 9.64 -4.09 -11.18
CA SER A 172 10.84 -4.13 -10.38
C SER A 172 10.92 -5.48 -9.67
N GLU A 173 12.11 -6.05 -9.62
CA GLU A 173 12.35 -7.26 -8.83
C GLU A 173 12.29 -6.93 -7.33
N SER A 174 11.46 -7.67 -6.60
CA SER A 174 11.41 -7.74 -5.14
C SER A 174 11.71 -9.18 -4.69
N MET A 175 11.64 -9.46 -3.39
CA MET A 175 11.94 -10.78 -2.84
C MET A 175 11.22 -11.03 -1.53
N ASN A 176 11.06 -12.29 -1.18
CA ASN A 176 10.83 -12.74 0.19
C ASN A 176 12.13 -13.31 0.76
N LEU A 177 12.27 -13.28 2.09
CA LEU A 177 13.36 -13.96 2.80
C LEU A 177 12.74 -15.00 3.73
N ILE A 178 13.16 -16.26 3.59
CA ILE A 178 12.50 -17.41 4.21
C ILE A 178 13.52 -18.17 5.07
N VAL A 179 13.12 -18.51 6.30
CA VAL A 179 13.84 -19.44 7.19
C VAL A 179 12.91 -20.59 7.54
N ASN A 180 13.39 -21.82 7.39
CA ASN A 180 12.66 -23.03 7.77
C ASN A 180 13.32 -23.65 9.03
N ILE A 181 12.50 -24.05 9.99
CA ILE A 181 12.91 -24.83 11.16
C ILE A 181 12.07 -26.11 11.17
N ASN A 182 12.74 -27.27 11.14
CA ASN A 182 12.05 -28.55 11.12
C ASN A 182 11.42 -28.85 12.50
N GLY A 183 10.17 -29.30 12.47
CA GLY A 183 9.49 -29.86 13.64
C GLY A 183 10.07 -31.22 14.04
N HIS A 184 9.83 -31.61 15.29
CA HIS A 184 10.28 -32.90 15.82
C HIS A 184 9.20 -33.99 15.73
N SER A 185 8.07 -33.82 16.43
CA SER A 185 7.02 -34.85 16.51
C SER A 185 5.95 -34.74 15.42
N MET A 186 5.77 -33.56 14.84
CA MET A 186 4.81 -33.26 13.77
C MET A 186 5.48 -32.44 12.64
N PRO A 187 6.53 -32.96 11.98
CA PRO A 187 7.30 -32.20 10.99
C PRO A 187 6.47 -31.77 9.77
N ASP A 188 5.42 -32.51 9.43
CA ASP A 188 4.53 -32.21 8.30
C ASP A 188 3.47 -31.15 8.65
N GLU A 189 3.33 -30.77 9.91
CA GLU A 189 2.46 -29.64 10.30
C GLU A 189 3.28 -28.35 10.35
N LYS A 190 2.85 -27.35 9.59
CA LYS A 190 3.60 -26.09 9.39
C LYS A 190 2.89 -24.91 10.04
N ILE A 191 3.65 -24.08 10.74
CA ILE A 191 3.22 -22.76 11.22
C ILE A 191 4.04 -21.69 10.50
N ILE A 192 3.37 -20.73 9.88
CA ILE A 192 4.01 -19.58 9.25
C ILE A 192 3.94 -18.38 10.19
N ILE A 193 5.05 -17.66 10.34
CA ILE A 193 5.09 -16.38 11.04
C ILE A 193 5.72 -15.37 10.09
N GLY A 194 5.01 -14.29 9.79
CA GLY A 194 5.40 -13.37 8.72
C GLY A 194 5.29 -11.91 9.08
N ALA A 195 6.06 -11.08 8.38
CA ALA A 195 6.00 -9.62 8.41
C ALA A 195 6.44 -9.09 7.03
N HIS A 196 5.97 -7.92 6.60
CA HIS A 196 6.44 -7.32 5.36
C HIS A 196 7.53 -6.29 5.60
N VAL A 197 8.44 -6.15 4.61
CA VAL A 197 9.65 -5.33 4.71
C VAL A 197 9.49 -3.98 4.02
N ASP A 198 8.63 -3.90 3.02
CA ASP A 198 8.37 -2.67 2.31
C ASP A 198 7.50 -1.71 3.12
N THR A 199 7.38 -0.50 2.59
CA THR A 199 6.59 0.61 3.13
C THR A 199 6.27 1.57 1.99
N VAL A 200 5.27 2.43 2.14
CA VAL A 200 4.89 3.42 1.12
C VAL A 200 5.90 4.57 0.94
N GLN A 201 5.65 5.44 -0.04
CA GLN A 201 6.46 6.63 -0.29
C GLN A 201 6.36 7.64 0.87
N ASN A 202 7.41 8.42 1.10
CA ASN A 202 7.44 9.53 2.07
C ASN A 202 7.21 9.13 3.54
N THR A 203 7.40 7.86 3.90
CA THR A 203 7.41 7.38 5.29
C THR A 203 8.74 6.67 5.58
N LYS A 204 9.10 6.60 6.87
CA LYS A 204 10.22 5.80 7.36
C LYS A 204 9.85 4.32 7.57
N GLY A 205 8.56 3.99 7.58
CA GLY A 205 8.05 2.63 7.74
C GLY A 205 8.32 2.00 9.12
N ALA A 206 8.48 2.81 10.18
CA ALA A 206 8.83 2.29 11.51
C ALA A 206 7.71 1.46 12.14
N CYS A 207 6.48 1.97 12.14
CA CYS A 207 5.32 1.22 12.62
C CYS A 207 4.87 0.21 11.55
N ASP A 208 4.67 0.69 10.32
CA ASP A 208 4.19 -0.06 9.15
C ASP A 208 5.34 -0.22 8.11
N ASN A 209 6.11 -1.32 8.13
CA ASN A 209 6.01 -2.43 9.11
C ASN A 209 7.35 -2.87 9.70
N GLY A 210 8.24 -1.89 9.94
CA GLY A 210 9.49 -2.10 10.65
C GLY A 210 9.29 -2.78 12.02
N SER A 211 8.18 -2.49 12.70
CA SER A 211 7.79 -3.11 13.96
C SER A 211 7.60 -4.62 13.85
N GLY A 212 6.88 -5.09 12.83
CA GLY A 212 6.70 -6.51 12.54
C GLY A 212 8.02 -7.17 12.15
N VAL A 213 8.84 -6.50 11.33
CA VAL A 213 10.17 -7.00 10.91
C VAL A 213 11.07 -7.27 12.10
N VAL A 214 11.21 -6.31 13.03
CA VAL A 214 12.09 -6.47 14.20
C VAL A 214 11.51 -7.45 15.22
N THR A 215 10.19 -7.50 15.38
CA THR A 215 9.52 -8.47 16.24
C THR A 215 9.74 -9.89 15.73
N LEU A 216 9.61 -10.11 14.41
CA LEU A 216 9.85 -11.40 13.79
C LEU A 216 11.29 -11.88 13.96
N LEU A 217 12.26 -10.98 13.82
CA LEU A 217 13.68 -11.26 14.07
C LEU A 217 13.93 -11.66 15.54
N GLU A 218 13.29 -10.97 16.48
CA GLU A 218 13.43 -11.28 17.90
C GLU A 218 12.78 -12.63 18.25
N ILE A 219 11.60 -12.95 17.71
CA ILE A 219 10.98 -14.27 17.89
C ILE A 219 11.93 -15.36 17.37
N LEU A 220 12.45 -15.21 16.14
CA LEU A 220 13.39 -16.17 15.56
C LEU A 220 14.62 -16.35 16.46
N ARG A 221 15.21 -15.25 16.95
CA ARG A 221 16.36 -15.29 17.86
C ARG A 221 16.07 -16.04 19.16
N ARG A 222 14.89 -15.85 19.75
CA ARG A 222 14.47 -16.52 21.00
C ARG A 222 14.25 -18.02 20.81
N LEU A 223 13.95 -18.46 19.59
CA LEU A 223 13.72 -19.87 19.27
C LEU A 223 14.98 -20.64 18.88
N ARG A 224 16.18 -20.03 18.89
CA ARG A 224 17.45 -20.69 18.53
C ARG A 224 17.69 -22.05 19.21
N ASN A 225 17.27 -22.18 20.47
CA ASN A 225 17.43 -23.41 21.26
C ASN A 225 16.10 -24.11 21.56
N PHE A 226 15.01 -23.68 20.92
CA PHE A 226 13.69 -24.26 21.13
C PHE A 226 13.45 -25.39 20.13
N LYS A 227 13.03 -26.55 20.62
CA LYS A 227 12.59 -27.66 19.78
C LYS A 227 11.08 -27.59 19.63
N SER A 228 10.62 -27.15 18.47
CA SER A 228 9.20 -27.15 18.12
C SER A 228 8.75 -28.54 17.69
N ASP A 229 7.53 -28.92 18.08
CA ASP A 229 6.89 -30.13 17.55
C ASP A 229 6.56 -30.00 16.07
N ARG A 230 6.05 -28.82 15.67
CA ARG A 230 5.67 -28.47 14.30
C ARG A 230 6.81 -27.76 13.58
N SER A 231 6.84 -27.88 12.26
CA SER A 231 7.77 -27.09 11.44
C SER A 231 7.37 -25.61 11.47
N LEU A 232 8.35 -24.73 11.60
CA LEU A 232 8.15 -23.27 11.61
C LEU A 232 8.75 -22.66 10.35
N ILE A 233 8.00 -21.75 9.73
CA ILE A 233 8.44 -21.01 8.55
C ILE A 233 8.37 -19.51 8.89
N PHE A 234 9.52 -18.86 8.95
CA PHE A 234 9.62 -17.43 9.14
C PHE A 234 9.77 -16.77 7.78
N ILE A 235 8.92 -15.77 7.48
CA ILE A 235 8.93 -15.11 6.19
C ILE A 235 8.89 -13.59 6.34
N TRP A 236 9.89 -12.93 5.77
CA TRP A 236 9.85 -11.50 5.50
C TRP A 236 9.38 -11.29 4.07
N PHE A 237 8.20 -10.70 3.89
CA PHE A 237 7.56 -10.51 2.60
C PHE A 237 7.98 -9.18 1.96
N GLY A 238 8.20 -9.20 0.65
CA GLY A 238 8.39 -7.99 -0.15
C GLY A 238 7.08 -7.54 -0.81
N CYS A 239 7.02 -6.28 -1.24
CA CYS A 239 5.89 -5.71 -1.97
C CYS A 239 4.48 -6.03 -1.37
N GLU A 240 4.31 -5.96 -0.05
CA GLU A 240 2.98 -6.07 0.57
C GLU A 240 2.12 -4.87 0.17
N GLU A 241 2.71 -3.67 0.20
CA GLU A 241 1.99 -2.41 0.01
C GLU A 241 1.39 -2.34 -1.41
N TYR A 242 1.97 -3.10 -2.34
CA TYR A 242 1.55 -3.23 -3.74
C TYR A 242 0.52 -4.33 -3.98
N GLY A 243 -0.22 -4.74 -2.94
CA GLY A 243 -1.28 -5.74 -3.02
C GLY A 243 -0.75 -7.15 -2.76
N TRP A 244 0.00 -7.30 -1.66
CA TRP A 244 0.38 -8.59 -1.08
C TRP A 244 1.21 -9.45 -2.03
N LYS A 245 2.06 -8.83 -2.86
CA LYS A 245 2.71 -9.52 -3.98
C LYS A 245 3.67 -10.61 -3.49
N GLY A 246 4.43 -10.35 -2.43
CA GLY A 246 5.33 -11.33 -1.85
C GLY A 246 4.62 -12.54 -1.27
N SER A 247 3.58 -12.35 -0.47
CA SER A 247 2.81 -13.45 0.11
C SER A 247 2.01 -14.22 -0.96
N SER A 248 1.43 -13.52 -1.93
CA SER A 248 0.77 -14.14 -3.09
C SER A 248 1.74 -15.00 -3.91
N TYR A 249 2.95 -14.50 -4.15
CA TYR A 249 3.98 -15.25 -4.85
C TYR A 249 4.42 -16.49 -4.05
N PHE A 250 4.63 -16.34 -2.73
CA PHE A 250 4.92 -17.47 -1.86
C PHE A 250 3.85 -18.56 -1.96
N MET A 251 2.57 -18.18 -1.87
CA MET A 251 1.46 -19.12 -1.97
C MET A 251 1.34 -19.80 -3.34
N SER A 252 1.63 -19.07 -4.43
CA SER A 252 1.64 -19.64 -5.79
C SER A 252 2.73 -20.69 -6.03
N GLN A 253 3.71 -20.79 -5.12
CA GLN A 253 4.82 -21.75 -5.16
C GLN A 253 4.75 -22.74 -3.99
N CYS A 254 3.66 -22.73 -3.21
CA CYS A 254 3.48 -23.57 -2.03
C CYS A 254 2.62 -24.78 -2.38
N ASP A 255 3.28 -25.91 -2.65
CA ASP A 255 2.58 -27.17 -2.97
C ASP A 255 2.01 -27.86 -1.72
N THR A 256 2.37 -27.38 -0.53
CA THR A 256 2.03 -28.00 0.77
C THR A 256 1.03 -27.17 1.56
N ILE A 257 0.01 -26.63 0.90
CA ILE A 257 -0.96 -25.74 1.57
C ILE A 257 -1.76 -26.45 2.67
N SER A 258 -2.09 -27.73 2.48
CA SER A 258 -2.82 -28.58 3.42
C SER A 258 -2.07 -28.88 4.73
N GLU A 259 -0.74 -28.72 4.69
CA GLU A 259 0.16 -28.90 5.82
C GLU A 259 0.23 -27.67 6.72
N ILE A 260 -0.13 -26.48 6.21
CA ILE A 260 -0.13 -25.24 6.98
C ILE A 260 -1.33 -25.23 7.94
N LYS A 261 -1.04 -25.21 9.25
CA LYS A 261 -2.06 -25.22 10.31
C LYS A 261 -2.39 -23.82 10.84
N LEU A 262 -1.44 -22.89 10.73
CA LEU A 262 -1.59 -21.53 11.22
C LEU A 262 -0.65 -20.59 10.46
N MET A 263 -1.12 -19.37 10.19
CA MET A 263 -0.30 -18.26 9.75
C MET A 263 -0.52 -17.08 10.71
N ILE A 264 0.58 -16.58 11.29
CA ILE A 264 0.59 -15.40 12.16
C ILE A 264 1.26 -14.27 11.39
N ASN A 265 0.50 -13.22 11.07
CA ASN A 265 1.03 -12.01 10.44
C ASN A 265 1.29 -10.94 11.49
N LEU A 266 2.51 -10.39 11.50
CA LEU A 266 2.94 -9.31 12.38
C LEU A 266 2.97 -8.02 11.57
N ASP A 267 1.99 -7.16 11.80
CA ASP A 267 1.86 -5.90 11.09
C ASP A 267 1.39 -4.78 12.02
N SER A 268 2.16 -3.68 12.04
CA SER A 268 1.85 -2.47 12.80
C SER A 268 1.77 -2.71 14.31
N LEU A 269 2.84 -3.31 14.86
CA LEU A 269 3.00 -3.59 16.28
C LEU A 269 3.61 -2.39 17.03
N GLY A 270 3.13 -2.11 18.24
CA GLY A 270 3.64 -1.00 19.06
C GLY A 270 2.84 0.29 18.90
N GLY A 271 1.51 0.18 19.02
CA GLY A 271 0.56 1.27 18.84
C GLY A 271 0.95 2.58 19.54
N TYR A 272 0.35 3.68 19.06
CA TYR A 272 0.44 4.97 19.74
C TYR A 272 -0.14 4.81 21.16
N ILE A 273 0.73 4.92 22.17
CA ILE A 273 0.33 5.14 23.56
C ILE A 273 0.08 6.64 23.73
#